data_AF-A0A7M7RFH2-F1
#
_entry.id   AF-A0A7M7RFH2-F1
#
_cell.length_a   1.000
_cell.length_b   1.000
_cell.length_c   1.000
_cell.angle_alpha   90.00
_cell.angle_beta   90.00
_cell.angle_gamma   90.00
#
_symmetry.space_group_name_H-M   'P 1'
#
loop_
_entity.id
_entity.type
_entity.pdbx_description
1 polymer ?
#
loop_
_entity_poly.entity_id
_entity_poly.type
_entity_poly.pdbx_seq_one_letter_code
_entity_poly.pdbx_strand_id
1 'polypeptide(L)'
;MSNKGKITKESLKDKIEGNELDLSLSGLTKIPVKEIASITKIKCADLSCNQLVSLPDNFSVHLSHLTRLDLSKNLLESLPQNFGLMVALQRLDLLGNQLTELPVSFGDLKSLRWLDVKENKLEPTLNKIVGDCLDDKQCKACAQQVVSHMQSIQSRMEEQRLKHEAKERMRETQREASKRKKEEEQREIKKKEKLEEKERRRRAYEAAQEAERQAKEEEQEDERINSEEHSKANGDAGSYEQKQKTSGSSCLLIFFSLLVVVIAVVVGSYFYCESNPSLPACVTAHQILDQASTKIQHWKREIEQILQSWQS
;
A
#
# COMPACT_ATOMS: atom_id res chain seq x y z
N MET A 1 -52.67 13.70 -5.90
CA MET A 1 -51.57 13.80 -4.92
C MET A 1 -51.52 12.48 -4.16
N SER A 2 -50.67 11.54 -4.59
CA SER A 2 -50.63 10.20 -4.00
C SER A 2 -49.81 10.23 -2.72
N ASN A 3 -50.45 9.86 -1.62
CA ASN A 3 -49.93 9.91 -0.27
C ASN A 3 -48.72 8.96 -0.17
N LYS A 4 -47.49 9.48 -0.24
CA LYS A 4 -46.27 8.70 0.02
C LYS A 4 -46.15 8.45 1.53
N GLY A 5 -47.07 7.68 2.07
CA GLY A 5 -46.97 7.14 3.41
C GLY A 5 -45.71 6.31 3.49
N LYS A 6 -44.76 6.75 4.31
CA LYS A 6 -43.54 6.01 4.61
C LYS A 6 -43.97 4.61 5.09
N ILE A 7 -43.54 3.57 4.38
CA ILE A 7 -43.87 2.19 4.75
C ILE A 7 -43.21 1.93 6.12
N THR A 8 -44.04 1.63 7.12
CA THR A 8 -43.63 1.30 8.48
C THR A 8 -43.75 -0.20 8.70
N LYS A 9 -43.07 -0.72 9.73
CA LYS A 9 -43.16 -2.14 10.10
C LYS A 9 -44.60 -2.55 10.38
N GLU A 10 -45.38 -1.66 10.99
CA GLU A 10 -46.79 -1.88 11.32
C GLU A 10 -47.63 -2.03 10.04
N SER A 11 -47.40 -1.20 9.02
CA SER A 11 -48.08 -1.30 7.72
C SER A 11 -47.73 -2.56 6.92
N LEU A 12 -46.62 -3.23 7.24
CA LEU A 12 -46.24 -4.49 6.60
C LEU A 12 -46.93 -5.71 7.21
N LYS A 13 -47.41 -5.63 8.46
CA LYS A 13 -48.03 -6.78 9.14
C LYS A 13 -49.27 -7.29 8.41
N ASP A 14 -50.07 -6.37 7.88
CA ASP A 14 -51.31 -6.69 7.16
C ASP A 14 -51.05 -7.31 5.78
N LYS A 15 -49.81 -7.26 5.31
CA LYS A 15 -49.34 -7.81 4.04
C LYS A 15 -48.59 -9.14 4.19
N ILE A 16 -48.64 -9.74 5.38
CA ILE A 16 -47.93 -10.98 5.69
C ILE A 16 -48.92 -12.09 5.99
N GLU A 17 -48.86 -13.13 5.18
CA GLU A 17 -49.59 -14.38 5.41
C GLU A 17 -48.58 -15.49 5.72
N GLY A 18 -48.60 -15.99 6.97
CA GLY A 18 -47.60 -16.96 7.44
C GLY A 18 -46.17 -16.44 7.32
N ASN A 19 -45.41 -17.01 6.37
CA ASN A 19 -44.01 -16.68 6.05
C ASN A 19 -43.86 -15.96 4.70
N GLU A 20 -44.97 -15.55 4.08
CA GLU A 20 -45.00 -14.86 2.80
C GLU A 20 -45.34 -13.39 3.04
N LEU A 21 -44.57 -12.49 2.42
CA LEU A 21 -44.83 -11.06 2.40
C LEU A 21 -45.22 -10.67 0.97
N ASP A 22 -46.43 -10.16 0.81
CA ASP A 22 -46.93 -9.67 -0.47
C ASP A 22 -46.85 -8.14 -0.52
N LEU A 23 -45.89 -7.63 -1.29
CA LEU A 23 -45.76 -6.23 -1.64
C LEU A 23 -45.91 -6.01 -3.14
N SER A 24 -46.56 -6.95 -3.84
CA SER A 24 -46.90 -6.80 -5.24
C SER A 24 -47.82 -5.59 -5.44
N LEU A 25 -47.75 -4.96 -6.62
CA LEU A 25 -48.65 -3.87 -7.04
C LEU A 25 -48.74 -2.69 -6.06
N SER A 26 -47.72 -2.48 -5.23
CA SER A 26 -47.74 -1.50 -4.15
C SER A 26 -47.21 -0.12 -4.57
N GLY A 27 -46.91 0.07 -5.86
CA GLY A 27 -46.39 1.32 -6.41
C GLY A 27 -45.03 1.71 -5.85
N LEU A 28 -44.22 0.73 -5.43
CA LEU A 28 -42.94 0.98 -4.78
C LEU A 28 -41.92 1.51 -5.76
N THR A 29 -41.29 2.64 -5.43
CA THR A 29 -40.09 3.15 -6.13
C THR A 29 -38.80 2.81 -5.37
N LYS A 30 -38.91 2.44 -4.10
CA LYS A 30 -37.80 2.04 -3.22
C LYS A 30 -38.27 0.95 -2.27
N ILE A 31 -37.39 0.00 -1.97
CA ILE A 31 -37.69 -1.11 -1.06
C ILE A 31 -37.43 -0.69 0.39
N PRO A 32 -38.38 -0.94 1.33
CA PRO A 32 -38.19 -0.73 2.76
C PRO A 32 -37.38 -1.90 3.37
N VAL A 33 -36.10 -2.02 3.00
CA VAL A 33 -35.24 -3.16 3.36
C VAL A 33 -35.14 -3.36 4.87
N LYS A 34 -35.02 -2.26 5.64
CA LYS A 34 -34.90 -2.30 7.11
C LYS A 34 -36.16 -2.88 7.74
N GLU A 35 -37.32 -2.46 7.26
CA GLU A 35 -38.62 -2.88 7.76
C GLU A 35 -38.86 -4.36 7.45
N ILE A 36 -38.58 -4.82 6.23
CA ILE A 36 -38.69 -6.23 5.82
C ILE A 36 -37.74 -7.10 6.65
N ALA A 37 -36.46 -6.69 6.78
CA ALA A 37 -35.46 -7.43 7.54
C ALA A 37 -35.78 -7.53 9.04
N SER A 38 -36.56 -6.59 9.58
CA SER A 38 -37.01 -6.62 10.97
C SER A 38 -38.06 -7.72 11.27
N ILE A 39 -38.55 -8.41 10.24
CA ILE A 39 -39.57 -9.45 10.32
C ILE A 39 -38.96 -10.79 9.91
N THR A 40 -38.18 -11.36 10.82
CA THR A 40 -37.31 -12.53 10.59
C THR A 40 -38.04 -13.83 10.22
N LYS A 41 -39.37 -13.89 10.41
CA LYS A 41 -40.19 -15.06 10.05
C LYS A 41 -40.41 -15.21 8.54
N ILE A 42 -40.28 -14.12 7.77
CA ILE A 42 -40.56 -14.14 6.34
C ILE A 42 -39.51 -14.98 5.63
N LYS A 43 -39.96 -15.84 4.72
CA LYS A 43 -39.09 -16.64 3.83
C LYS A 43 -39.35 -16.34 2.37
N CYS A 44 -40.53 -15.81 2.05
CA CYS A 44 -40.94 -15.54 0.70
C CYS A 44 -41.37 -14.08 0.61
N ALA A 45 -40.82 -13.34 -0.34
CA ALA A 45 -41.21 -11.95 -0.57
C ALA A 45 -41.60 -11.79 -2.03
N ASP A 46 -42.83 -11.32 -2.26
CA ASP A 46 -43.30 -10.86 -3.56
C ASP A 46 -43.17 -9.34 -3.63
N LEU A 47 -42.30 -8.85 -4.50
CA LEU A 47 -42.07 -7.44 -4.80
C LEU A 47 -42.38 -7.14 -6.27
N SER A 48 -43.13 -8.01 -6.93
CA SER A 48 -43.45 -7.92 -8.35
C SER A 48 -44.36 -6.73 -8.68
N CYS A 49 -44.41 -6.35 -9.95
CA CYS A 49 -45.32 -5.32 -10.47
C CYS A 49 -45.20 -3.97 -9.72
N ASN A 50 -43.97 -3.56 -9.43
CA ASN A 50 -43.65 -2.26 -8.81
C ASN A 50 -42.86 -1.38 -9.81
N GLN A 51 -42.34 -0.24 -9.33
CA GLN A 51 -41.57 0.73 -10.12
C GLN A 51 -40.11 0.80 -9.63
N LEU A 52 -39.55 -0.35 -9.25
CA LEU A 52 -38.19 -0.44 -8.73
C LEU A 52 -37.19 -0.33 -9.88
N VAL A 53 -36.33 0.68 -9.84
CA VAL A 53 -35.26 0.88 -10.84
C VAL A 53 -33.92 0.26 -10.38
N SER A 54 -33.70 0.24 -9.06
CA SER A 54 -32.53 -0.39 -8.46
C SER A 54 -32.84 -0.94 -7.07
N LEU A 55 -32.00 -1.86 -6.61
CA LEU A 55 -31.99 -2.36 -5.24
C LEU A 55 -30.83 -1.69 -4.49
N PRO A 56 -30.98 -1.36 -3.20
CA PRO A 56 -29.89 -0.80 -2.42
C PRO A 56 -28.80 -1.84 -2.14
N ASP A 57 -27.54 -1.43 -1.97
CA ASP A 57 -26.40 -2.34 -1.77
C ASP A 57 -26.51 -3.25 -0.54
N ASN A 58 -27.28 -2.83 0.47
CA ASN A 58 -27.52 -3.62 1.68
C ASN A 58 -28.71 -4.59 1.55
N PHE A 59 -29.38 -4.65 0.39
CA PHE A 59 -30.53 -5.52 0.13
C PHE A 59 -30.19 -6.98 0.44
N SER A 60 -29.13 -7.49 -0.17
CA SER A 60 -28.74 -8.90 -0.09
C SER A 60 -28.20 -9.29 1.28
N VAL A 61 -27.57 -8.36 2.01
CA VAL A 61 -27.07 -8.60 3.38
C VAL A 61 -28.25 -8.77 4.34
N HIS A 62 -29.23 -7.87 4.29
CA HIS A 62 -30.34 -7.85 5.23
C HIS A 62 -31.43 -8.88 4.91
N LEU A 63 -31.59 -9.26 3.64
CA LEU A 63 -32.60 -10.20 3.19
C LEU A 63 -32.05 -11.58 2.82
N SER A 64 -30.82 -11.89 3.27
CA SER A 64 -30.12 -13.17 3.04
C SER A 64 -30.86 -14.42 3.52
N HIS A 65 -31.86 -14.25 4.39
CA HIS A 65 -32.68 -15.31 4.96
C HIS A 65 -33.87 -15.75 4.09
N LEU A 66 -34.16 -15.02 3.00
CA LEU A 66 -35.24 -15.34 2.06
C LEU A 66 -34.89 -16.56 1.21
N THR A 67 -35.89 -17.42 0.96
CA THR A 67 -35.78 -18.61 0.12
C THR A 67 -36.52 -18.42 -1.21
N ARG A 68 -37.53 -17.55 -1.28
CA ARG A 68 -38.21 -17.17 -2.51
C ARG A 68 -38.30 -15.65 -2.63
N LEU A 69 -37.95 -15.12 -3.79
CA LEU A 69 -38.00 -13.70 -4.08
C LEU A 69 -38.55 -13.48 -5.48
N ASP A 70 -39.64 -12.73 -5.58
CA ASP A 70 -40.19 -12.29 -6.84
C ASP A 70 -39.92 -10.79 -7.01
N LEU A 71 -39.17 -10.44 -8.06
CA LEU A 71 -38.85 -9.08 -8.48
C LEU A 71 -39.34 -8.83 -9.91
N SER A 72 -40.22 -9.69 -10.44
CA SER A 72 -40.71 -9.61 -11.80
C SER A 72 -41.50 -8.32 -12.06
N LYS A 73 -41.58 -7.90 -13.32
CA LYS A 73 -42.34 -6.74 -13.79
C LYS A 73 -41.99 -5.47 -13.01
N ASN A 74 -40.69 -5.21 -12.90
CA ASN A 74 -40.13 -3.98 -12.36
C ASN A 74 -39.31 -3.28 -13.46
N LEU A 75 -38.52 -2.29 -13.09
CA LEU A 75 -37.68 -1.51 -14.00
C LEU A 75 -36.20 -1.68 -13.66
N LEU A 76 -35.82 -2.82 -13.06
CA LEU A 76 -34.46 -3.02 -12.55
C LEU A 76 -33.46 -3.00 -13.70
N GLU A 77 -32.50 -2.07 -13.65
CA GLU A 77 -31.42 -1.96 -14.65
C GLU A 77 -30.21 -2.82 -14.29
N SER A 78 -29.97 -3.01 -12.99
CA SER A 78 -28.89 -3.83 -12.47
C SER A 78 -29.25 -4.41 -11.10
N LEU A 79 -28.58 -5.50 -10.72
CA LEU A 79 -28.62 -6.04 -9.36
C LEU A 79 -27.35 -5.66 -8.59
N PRO A 80 -27.40 -5.52 -7.25
CA PRO A 80 -26.23 -5.29 -6.43
C PRO A 80 -25.11 -6.31 -6.66
N GLN A 81 -23.85 -5.87 -6.69
CA GLN A 81 -22.68 -6.73 -6.89
C GLN A 81 -22.60 -7.88 -5.87
N ASN A 82 -23.16 -7.69 -4.67
CA ASN A 82 -23.20 -8.66 -3.58
C ASN A 82 -24.48 -9.52 -3.54
N PHE A 83 -25.23 -9.64 -4.65
CA PHE A 83 -26.47 -10.43 -4.70
C PHE A 83 -26.28 -11.89 -4.26
N GLY A 84 -25.11 -12.46 -4.53
CA GLY A 84 -24.69 -13.79 -4.10
C GLY A 84 -24.75 -14.08 -2.59
N LEU A 85 -24.83 -13.04 -1.74
CA LEU A 85 -24.96 -13.21 -0.29
C LEU A 85 -26.31 -13.83 0.13
N MET A 86 -27.30 -13.88 -0.75
CA MET A 86 -28.59 -14.53 -0.52
C MET A 86 -28.49 -16.07 -0.67
N VAL A 87 -27.60 -16.69 0.11
CA VAL A 87 -27.23 -18.11 -0.01
C VAL A 87 -28.38 -19.10 0.25
N ALA A 88 -29.44 -18.65 0.92
CA ALA A 88 -30.65 -19.44 1.18
C ALA A 88 -31.67 -19.38 0.02
N LEU A 89 -31.46 -18.51 -0.97
CA LEU A 89 -32.41 -18.28 -2.06
C LEU A 89 -32.50 -19.50 -2.96
N GLN A 90 -33.73 -19.99 -3.17
CA GLN A 90 -34.06 -21.17 -3.96
C GLN A 90 -34.83 -20.82 -5.22
N ARG A 91 -35.68 -19.79 -5.17
CA ARG A 91 -36.46 -19.30 -6.31
C ARG A 91 -36.29 -17.80 -6.45
N LEU A 92 -35.89 -17.37 -7.63
CA LEU A 92 -35.75 -15.97 -7.99
C LEU A 92 -36.47 -15.70 -9.30
N ASP A 93 -37.40 -14.76 -9.29
CA ASP A 93 -38.07 -14.28 -10.50
C ASP A 93 -37.63 -12.85 -10.80
N LEU A 94 -37.09 -12.63 -12.00
CA LEU A 94 -36.64 -11.35 -12.53
C LEU A 94 -37.28 -11.06 -13.90
N LEU A 95 -38.32 -11.81 -14.29
CA LEU A 95 -39.04 -11.64 -15.55
C LEU A 95 -39.47 -10.19 -15.75
N GLY A 96 -39.29 -9.64 -16.95
CA GLY A 96 -39.82 -8.31 -17.29
C GLY A 96 -39.14 -7.17 -16.52
N ASN A 97 -37.82 -7.12 -16.60
CA ASN A 97 -36.99 -6.04 -16.04
C ASN A 97 -36.09 -5.45 -17.17
N GLN A 98 -35.12 -4.62 -16.83
CA GLN A 98 -34.20 -3.99 -17.79
C GLN A 98 -32.74 -4.43 -17.60
N LEU A 99 -32.52 -5.61 -17.01
CA LEU A 99 -31.18 -6.10 -16.69
C LEU A 99 -30.38 -6.34 -17.97
N THR A 100 -29.15 -5.83 -18.01
CA THR A 100 -28.18 -6.10 -19.09
C THR A 100 -27.19 -7.19 -18.71
N GLU A 101 -26.91 -7.34 -17.42
CA GLU A 101 -26.00 -8.33 -16.86
C GLU A 101 -26.55 -8.87 -15.53
N LEU A 102 -25.98 -9.99 -15.10
CA LEU A 102 -26.17 -10.53 -13.76
C LEU A 102 -24.82 -10.46 -13.02
N PRO A 103 -24.81 -10.06 -11.74
CA PRO A 103 -23.56 -9.88 -11.01
C PRO A 103 -22.86 -11.23 -10.83
N VAL A 104 -21.53 -11.22 -10.90
CA VAL A 104 -20.70 -12.43 -10.85
C VAL A 104 -20.88 -13.21 -9.54
N SER A 105 -21.33 -12.54 -8.47
CA SER A 105 -21.70 -13.18 -7.21
C SER A 105 -22.89 -14.15 -7.32
N PHE A 106 -23.63 -14.20 -8.43
CA PHE A 106 -24.62 -15.25 -8.68
C PHE A 106 -24.04 -16.67 -8.57
N GLY A 107 -22.72 -16.83 -8.78
CA GLY A 107 -22.03 -18.10 -8.54
C GLY A 107 -22.10 -18.59 -7.09
N ASP A 108 -22.36 -17.70 -6.13
CA ASP A 108 -22.48 -18.03 -4.70
C ASP A 108 -23.88 -18.48 -4.28
N LEU A 109 -24.89 -18.36 -5.16
CA LEU A 109 -26.27 -18.79 -4.91
C LEU A 109 -26.44 -20.32 -5.01
N LYS A 110 -25.71 -21.06 -4.16
CA LYS A 110 -25.63 -22.54 -4.17
C LYS A 110 -26.97 -23.24 -3.98
N SER A 111 -27.93 -22.56 -3.34
CA SER A 111 -29.27 -23.07 -3.10
C SER A 111 -30.26 -22.75 -4.22
N LEU A 112 -29.89 -21.95 -5.21
CA LEU A 112 -30.81 -21.54 -6.28
C LEU A 112 -31.19 -22.76 -7.11
N ARG A 113 -32.49 -22.92 -7.33
CA ARG A 113 -33.08 -24.03 -8.07
C ARG A 113 -34.00 -23.56 -9.17
N TRP A 114 -34.49 -22.33 -9.13
CA TRP A 114 -35.42 -21.82 -10.13
C TRP A 114 -35.09 -20.35 -10.38
N LEU A 115 -34.90 -20.00 -11.65
CA LEU A 115 -34.56 -18.66 -12.09
C LEU A 115 -35.32 -18.35 -13.38
N ASP A 116 -36.02 -17.22 -13.39
CA ASP A 116 -36.52 -16.60 -14.61
C ASP A 116 -35.90 -15.20 -14.76
N VAL A 117 -35.37 -14.92 -15.94
CA VAL A 117 -34.80 -13.62 -16.34
C VAL A 117 -35.27 -13.23 -17.74
N LYS A 118 -36.35 -13.84 -18.25
CA LYS A 118 -36.96 -13.48 -19.52
C LYS A 118 -37.39 -12.02 -19.53
N GLU A 119 -37.60 -11.49 -20.74
CA GLU A 119 -37.99 -10.08 -20.95
C GLU A 119 -37.04 -9.09 -20.26
N ASN A 120 -35.73 -9.39 -20.29
CA ASN A 120 -34.65 -8.47 -19.91
C ASN A 120 -33.81 -8.12 -21.14
N LYS A 121 -32.85 -7.20 -20.97
CA LYS A 121 -31.94 -6.71 -22.02
C LYS A 121 -30.56 -7.37 -21.93
N LEU A 122 -30.50 -8.64 -21.54
CA LEU A 122 -29.26 -9.33 -21.23
C LEU A 122 -28.31 -9.36 -22.44
N GLU A 123 -27.02 -9.29 -22.17
CA GLU A 123 -25.98 -9.44 -23.20
C GLU A 123 -26.14 -10.77 -23.97
N PRO A 124 -25.85 -10.82 -25.29
CA PRO A 124 -26.07 -12.00 -26.13
C PRO A 124 -25.35 -13.26 -25.64
N THR A 125 -24.22 -13.10 -24.97
CA THR A 125 -23.45 -14.21 -24.37
C THR A 125 -24.22 -14.87 -23.24
N LEU A 126 -24.80 -14.06 -22.34
CA LEU A 126 -25.56 -14.54 -21.19
C LEU A 126 -26.92 -15.09 -21.61
N ASN A 127 -27.59 -14.47 -22.59
CA ASN A 127 -28.85 -14.96 -23.14
C ASN A 127 -28.77 -16.41 -23.64
N LYS A 128 -27.65 -16.80 -24.26
CA LYS A 128 -27.42 -18.18 -24.71
C LYS A 128 -27.31 -19.18 -23.56
N ILE A 129 -26.85 -18.73 -22.40
CA ILE A 129 -26.63 -19.58 -21.21
C ILE A 129 -27.92 -19.74 -20.42
N VAL A 130 -28.70 -18.67 -20.30
CA VAL A 130 -30.00 -18.66 -19.60
C VAL A 130 -31.00 -19.60 -20.26
N GLY A 131 -31.08 -19.56 -21.60
CA GLY A 131 -32.06 -20.36 -22.35
C GLY A 131 -33.50 -19.89 -22.16
N ASP A 132 -34.45 -20.83 -22.28
CA ASP A 132 -35.88 -20.61 -22.06
C ASP A 132 -36.29 -20.95 -20.62
N CYS A 133 -37.46 -20.46 -20.21
CA CYS A 133 -38.07 -20.74 -18.91
C CYS A 133 -39.60 -20.79 -19.09
N LEU A 134 -40.07 -21.64 -20.02
CA LEU A 134 -41.49 -21.83 -20.29
C LEU A 134 -42.15 -22.83 -19.33
N ASP A 135 -41.34 -23.68 -18.71
CA ASP A 135 -41.75 -24.68 -17.73
C ASP A 135 -40.74 -24.77 -16.58
N ASP A 136 -41.15 -25.40 -15.48
CA ASP A 136 -40.33 -25.54 -14.27
C ASP A 136 -38.99 -26.23 -14.52
N LYS A 137 -38.91 -27.17 -15.46
CA LYS A 137 -37.66 -27.87 -15.80
C LYS A 137 -36.68 -26.93 -16.50
N GLN A 138 -37.17 -26.11 -17.42
CA GLN A 138 -36.36 -25.11 -18.11
C GLN A 138 -35.84 -24.04 -17.15
N CYS A 139 -36.68 -23.52 -16.26
CA CYS A 139 -36.28 -22.54 -15.24
C CYS A 139 -35.27 -23.12 -14.23
N LYS A 140 -35.37 -24.41 -13.94
CA LYS A 140 -34.36 -25.15 -13.15
C LYS A 140 -33.02 -25.23 -13.87
N ALA A 141 -33.05 -25.56 -15.17
CA ALA A 141 -31.84 -25.59 -15.98
C ALA A 141 -31.18 -24.21 -16.08
N CYS A 142 -31.98 -23.15 -16.30
CA CYS A 142 -31.53 -21.76 -16.29
C CYS A 142 -30.76 -21.42 -15.01
N ALA A 143 -31.34 -21.68 -13.83
CA ALA A 143 -30.69 -21.43 -12.55
C ALA A 143 -29.33 -22.15 -12.44
N GLN A 144 -29.27 -23.43 -12.78
CA GLN A 144 -28.05 -24.22 -12.72
C GLN A 144 -26.98 -23.73 -13.71
N GLN A 145 -27.37 -23.40 -14.94
CA GLN A 145 -26.49 -22.91 -15.99
C GLN A 145 -25.90 -21.55 -15.65
N VAL A 146 -26.73 -20.62 -15.17
CA VAL A 146 -26.29 -19.28 -14.75
C VAL A 146 -25.32 -19.38 -13.56
N VAL A 147 -25.67 -20.12 -12.50
CA VAL A 147 -24.79 -20.29 -11.33
C VAL A 147 -23.45 -20.91 -11.75
N SER A 148 -23.47 -21.98 -12.54
CA SER A 148 -22.26 -22.65 -13.03
C SER A 148 -21.40 -21.73 -13.91
N HIS A 149 -22.02 -20.96 -14.78
CA HIS A 149 -21.32 -19.99 -15.62
C HIS A 149 -20.63 -18.91 -14.78
N MET A 150 -21.34 -18.35 -13.80
CA MET A 150 -20.81 -17.32 -12.91
C MET A 150 -19.68 -17.86 -12.04
N GLN A 151 -19.76 -19.10 -11.55
CA GLN A 151 -18.65 -19.78 -10.87
C GLN A 151 -17.41 -19.93 -11.76
N SER A 152 -17.60 -20.22 -13.06
CA SER A 152 -16.50 -20.26 -14.02
C SER A 152 -15.86 -18.89 -14.21
N ILE A 153 -16.66 -17.82 -14.28
CA ILE A 153 -16.16 -16.45 -14.33
C ILE A 153 -15.40 -16.09 -13.05
N GLN A 154 -15.97 -16.37 -11.87
CA GLN A 154 -15.31 -16.17 -10.57
C GLN A 154 -13.93 -16.84 -10.54
N SER A 155 -13.86 -18.10 -10.97
CA SER A 155 -12.61 -18.87 -11.00
C SER A 155 -11.58 -18.25 -11.94
N ARG A 156 -11.99 -17.78 -13.12
CA ARG A 156 -11.09 -17.13 -14.10
C ARG A 156 -10.58 -15.79 -13.59
N MET A 157 -11.44 -14.97 -12.97
CA MET A 157 -11.03 -13.69 -12.39
C MET A 157 -10.04 -13.90 -11.24
N GLU A 158 -10.27 -14.89 -10.38
CA GLU A 158 -9.36 -15.24 -9.29
C GLU A 158 -8.02 -15.75 -9.82
N GLU A 159 -8.01 -16.62 -10.83
CA GLU A 159 -6.78 -17.08 -11.46
C GLU A 159 -5.98 -15.92 -12.09
N GLN A 160 -6.67 -14.99 -12.77
CA GLN A 160 -6.05 -13.80 -13.34
C GLN A 160 -5.46 -12.89 -12.25
N ARG A 161 -6.19 -12.71 -11.15
CA ARG A 161 -5.72 -11.94 -9.98
C ARG A 161 -4.45 -12.55 -9.40
N LEU A 162 -4.45 -13.85 -9.14
CA LEU A 162 -3.29 -14.58 -8.61
C LEU A 162 -2.09 -14.53 -9.57
N LYS A 163 -2.32 -14.63 -10.89
CA LYS A 163 -1.26 -14.47 -11.90
C LYS A 163 -0.67 -13.07 -11.89
N HIS A 164 -1.50 -12.04 -11.78
CA HIS A 164 -1.04 -10.65 -11.70
C HIS A 164 -0.22 -10.42 -10.42
N GLU A 165 -0.73 -10.84 -9.27
CA GLU A 165 -0.03 -10.73 -7.98
C GLU A 165 1.32 -11.50 -8.00
N ALA A 166 1.35 -12.70 -8.57
CA ALA A 166 2.59 -13.47 -8.71
C ALA A 166 3.60 -12.78 -9.63
N LYS A 167 3.15 -12.15 -10.73
CA LYS A 167 4.01 -11.39 -11.63
C LYS A 167 4.63 -10.17 -10.95
N GLU A 168 3.85 -9.45 -10.13
CA GLU A 168 4.38 -8.32 -9.36
C GLU A 168 5.39 -8.78 -8.31
N ARG A 169 5.11 -9.84 -7.56
CA ARG A 169 6.07 -10.43 -6.59
C ARG A 169 7.37 -10.87 -7.27
N MET A 170 7.29 -11.50 -8.45
CA MET A 170 8.49 -11.87 -9.21
C MET A 170 9.32 -10.65 -9.63
N ARG A 171 8.66 -9.57 -10.08
CA ARG A 171 9.34 -8.31 -10.44
C ARG A 171 10.02 -7.68 -9.24
N GLU A 172 9.36 -7.68 -8.09
CA GLU A 172 9.91 -7.17 -6.84
C GLU A 172 11.16 -7.96 -6.40
N THR A 173 11.07 -9.29 -6.35
CA THR A 173 12.20 -10.16 -6.04
C THR A 173 13.38 -9.96 -7.02
N GLN A 174 13.11 -9.79 -8.31
CA GLN A 174 14.15 -9.48 -9.31
C GLN A 174 14.81 -8.12 -9.07
N ARG A 175 14.04 -7.10 -8.70
CA ARG A 175 14.56 -5.77 -8.34
C ARG A 175 15.42 -5.84 -7.09
N GLU A 176 14.97 -6.55 -6.06
CA GLU A 176 15.75 -6.76 -4.84
C GLU A 176 17.03 -7.53 -5.10
N ALA A 177 16.98 -8.63 -5.85
CA ALA A 177 18.16 -9.41 -6.20
C ALA A 177 19.16 -8.57 -6.98
N SER A 178 18.68 -7.76 -7.93
CA SER A 178 19.53 -6.84 -8.70
C SER A 178 20.15 -5.75 -7.82
N LYS A 179 19.41 -5.22 -6.84
CA LYS A 179 19.92 -4.27 -5.85
C LYS A 179 20.99 -4.90 -4.96
N ARG A 180 20.75 -6.10 -4.42
CA ARG A 180 21.71 -6.84 -3.60
C ARG A 180 23.00 -7.13 -4.37
N LYS A 181 22.91 -7.54 -5.64
CA LYS A 181 24.09 -7.73 -6.51
C LYS A 181 24.91 -6.46 -6.68
N LYS A 182 24.26 -5.32 -6.96
CA LYS A 182 24.94 -4.01 -7.05
C LYS A 182 25.59 -3.60 -5.73
N GLU A 183 24.91 -3.82 -4.60
CA GLU A 183 25.45 -3.53 -3.28
C GLU A 183 26.66 -4.42 -2.93
N GLU A 184 26.62 -5.69 -3.29
CA GLU A 184 27.73 -6.63 -3.13
C GLU A 184 28.94 -6.24 -3.99
N GLU A 185 28.71 -5.93 -5.27
CA GLU A 185 29.74 -5.46 -6.19
C GLU A 185 30.40 -4.15 -5.68
N GLN A 186 29.61 -3.20 -5.21
CA GLN A 186 30.14 -1.98 -4.58
C GLN A 186 30.94 -2.25 -3.30
N ARG A 187 30.54 -3.24 -2.49
CA ARG A 187 31.30 -3.64 -1.29
C ARG A 187 32.65 -4.25 -1.68
N GLU A 188 32.70 -5.07 -2.72
CA GLU A 188 33.94 -5.67 -3.22
C GLU A 188 34.88 -4.62 -3.83
N ILE A 189 34.36 -3.68 -4.62
CA ILE A 189 35.15 -2.54 -5.13
C ILE A 189 35.75 -1.73 -3.96
N LYS A 190 34.92 -1.35 -2.98
CA LYS A 190 35.40 -0.62 -1.78
C LYS A 190 36.46 -1.38 -0.99
N LYS A 191 36.39 -2.72 -0.95
CA LYS A 191 37.43 -3.55 -0.30
C LYS A 191 38.74 -3.51 -1.09
N LYS A 192 38.67 -3.62 -2.43
CA LYS A 192 39.86 -3.53 -3.31
C LYS A 192 40.52 -2.16 -3.23
N GLU A 193 39.74 -1.08 -3.32
CA GLU A 193 40.24 0.30 -3.18
C GLU A 193 40.96 0.51 -1.84
N LYS A 194 40.39 0.02 -0.72
CA LYS A 194 41.03 0.08 0.60
C LYS A 194 42.32 -0.73 0.67
N LEU A 195 42.39 -1.88 0.00
CA LEU A 195 43.60 -2.70 -0.03
C LEU A 195 44.70 -2.03 -0.86
N GLU A 196 44.36 -1.52 -2.05
CA GLU A 196 45.26 -0.77 -2.93
C GLU A 196 45.76 0.51 -2.26
N GLU A 197 44.90 1.23 -1.53
CA GLU A 197 45.31 2.42 -0.77
C GLU A 197 46.29 2.06 0.35
N LYS A 198 46.05 0.98 1.10
CA LYS A 198 46.99 0.49 2.13
C LYS A 198 48.34 0.12 1.52
N GLU A 199 48.35 -0.56 0.38
CA GLU A 199 49.57 -0.94 -0.32
C GLU A 199 50.32 0.29 -0.84
N ARG A 200 49.62 1.27 -1.41
CA ARG A 200 50.20 2.55 -1.85
C ARG A 200 50.87 3.30 -0.68
N ARG A 201 50.19 3.38 0.46
CA ARG A 201 50.74 4.00 1.69
C ARG A 201 52.00 3.27 2.16
N ARG A 202 52.01 1.94 2.13
CA ARG A 202 53.19 1.14 2.49
C ARG A 202 54.36 1.41 1.55
N ARG A 203 54.14 1.39 0.23
CA ARG A 203 55.20 1.68 -0.76
C ARG A 203 55.74 3.10 -0.62
N ALA A 204 54.88 4.09 -0.39
CA ALA A 204 55.31 5.46 -0.15
C ALA A 204 56.16 5.61 1.12
N TYR A 205 55.80 4.88 2.19
CA TYR A 205 56.58 4.84 3.41
C TYR A 205 57.96 4.20 3.21
N GLU A 206 58.02 3.05 2.52
CA GLU A 206 59.28 2.37 2.18
C GLU A 206 60.18 3.26 1.31
N ALA A 207 59.63 3.92 0.27
CA ALA A 207 60.37 4.85 -0.59
C ALA A 207 60.86 6.09 0.18
N ALA A 208 60.05 6.64 1.10
CA ALA A 208 60.48 7.76 1.93
C ALA A 208 61.66 7.39 2.84
N GLN A 209 61.64 6.19 3.44
CA GLN A 209 62.78 5.70 4.22
C GLN A 209 64.03 5.46 3.37
N GLU A 210 63.88 5.02 2.13
CA GLU A 210 65.00 4.81 1.21
C GLU A 210 65.60 6.14 0.75
N ALA A 211 64.76 7.12 0.39
CA ALA A 211 65.20 8.47 0.06
C ALA A 211 65.91 9.15 1.25
N GLU A 212 65.44 8.95 2.48
CA GLU A 212 66.11 9.47 3.68
C GLU A 212 67.49 8.80 3.89
N ARG A 213 67.62 7.51 3.59
CA ARG A 213 68.93 6.82 3.63
C ARG A 213 69.87 7.34 2.56
N GLN A 214 69.40 7.49 1.32
CA GLN A 214 70.18 8.06 0.23
C GLN A 214 70.62 9.48 0.54
N ALA A 215 69.74 10.34 1.06
CA ALA A 215 70.09 11.70 1.44
C ALA A 215 71.16 11.75 2.54
N LYS A 216 71.12 10.83 3.52
CA LYS A 216 72.17 10.72 4.54
C LYS A 216 73.49 10.20 3.98
N GLU A 217 73.45 9.29 3.02
CA GLU A 217 74.64 8.80 2.31
C GLU A 217 75.25 9.89 1.44
N GLU A 218 74.43 10.68 0.73
CA GLU A 218 74.83 11.88 -0.01
C GLU A 218 75.41 12.94 0.92
N GLU A 219 74.76 13.26 2.05
CA GLU A 219 75.33 14.18 3.06
C GLU A 219 76.67 13.68 3.60
N GLN A 220 76.83 12.38 3.85
CA GLN A 220 78.11 11.80 4.31
C GLN A 220 79.20 11.81 3.23
N GLU A 221 78.83 11.64 1.95
CA GLU A 221 79.76 11.72 0.83
C GLU A 221 80.17 13.18 0.57
N ASP A 222 79.23 14.12 0.63
CA ASP A 222 79.50 15.56 0.56
C ASP A 222 80.37 16.00 1.75
N GLU A 223 80.12 15.52 2.97
CA GLU A 223 80.98 15.76 4.13
C GLU A 223 82.40 15.17 3.91
N ARG A 224 82.53 14.00 3.28
CA ARG A 224 83.85 13.43 2.93
C ARG A 224 84.58 14.29 1.91
N ILE A 225 83.93 14.67 0.81
CA ILE A 225 84.50 15.54 -0.24
C ILE A 225 84.90 16.90 0.37
N ASN A 226 84.06 17.47 1.22
CA ASN A 226 84.32 18.74 1.89
C ASN A 226 85.40 18.61 2.97
N SER A 227 85.56 17.45 3.63
CA SER A 227 86.68 17.16 4.54
C SER A 227 88.01 16.96 3.79
N GLU A 228 87.97 16.45 2.56
CA GLU A 228 89.12 16.42 1.67
C GLU A 228 89.50 17.84 1.20
N GLU A 229 88.53 18.73 0.96
CA GLU A 229 88.78 20.15 0.69
C GLU A 229 89.21 20.96 1.95
N HIS A 230 88.66 20.68 3.13
CA HIS A 230 88.98 21.34 4.41
C HIS A 230 90.27 20.86 5.07
N SER A 231 90.91 19.80 4.54
CA SER A 231 92.34 19.56 4.79
C SER A 231 93.25 20.70 4.26
N LYS A 232 92.67 21.74 3.65
CA LYS A 232 93.32 23.02 3.29
C LYS A 232 92.54 24.26 3.73
N ALA A 233 92.00 24.36 4.94
CA ALA A 233 91.85 25.67 5.62
C ALA A 233 91.32 25.52 7.05
N ASN A 234 92.00 26.18 8.01
CA ASN A 234 91.65 26.28 9.42
C ASN A 234 90.94 27.62 9.69
N GLY A 235 89.96 27.66 10.61
CA GLY A 235 89.67 28.87 11.40
C GLY A 235 88.23 29.16 11.84
N ASP A 236 87.99 28.89 13.13
CA ASP A 236 87.26 29.73 14.11
C ASP A 236 85.72 29.67 14.30
N ALA A 237 85.34 29.91 15.55
CA ALA A 237 84.16 29.46 16.27
C ALA A 237 82.91 30.36 16.20
N GLY A 238 81.74 29.80 16.56
CA GLY A 238 80.65 30.60 17.15
C GLY A 238 79.22 30.03 17.10
N SER A 239 78.69 29.75 18.30
CA SER A 239 77.29 30.00 18.73
C SER A 239 76.15 29.05 18.32
N TYR A 240 75.56 28.41 19.33
CA TYR A 240 74.25 27.75 19.35
C TYR A 240 73.11 28.78 19.28
N GLU A 241 72.07 28.51 18.48
CA GLU A 241 70.75 29.09 18.71
C GLU A 241 69.63 28.09 18.38
N GLN A 242 68.93 27.68 19.43
CA GLN A 242 67.85 26.69 19.44
C GLN A 242 66.53 27.38 19.14
N LYS A 243 65.93 27.14 17.97
CA LYS A 243 64.61 27.70 17.60
C LYS A 243 63.49 26.73 17.96
N GLN A 244 62.96 26.91 19.18
CA GLN A 244 61.73 26.27 19.63
C GLN A 244 60.52 26.71 18.81
N LYS A 245 59.70 25.72 18.44
CA LYS A 245 58.34 25.87 17.92
C LYS A 245 57.47 26.69 18.88
N THR A 246 57.03 27.87 18.44
CA THR A 246 55.98 28.63 19.12
C THR A 246 54.62 28.01 18.78
N SER A 247 53.98 27.45 19.81
CA SER A 247 52.58 27.08 19.88
C SER A 247 51.69 28.32 19.72
N GLY A 248 50.76 28.28 18.76
CA GLY A 248 49.75 29.32 18.56
C GLY A 248 48.45 28.71 18.05
N SER A 249 47.33 29.08 18.68
CA SER A 249 45.92 28.75 18.35
C SER A 249 45.28 27.55 19.07
N SER A 250 45.35 27.55 20.40
CA SER A 250 44.64 26.64 21.30
C SER A 250 43.20 27.09 21.63
N CYS A 251 42.42 27.60 20.65
CA CYS A 251 41.02 27.99 20.87
C CYS A 251 40.04 27.28 19.91
N LEU A 252 40.38 27.10 18.63
CA LEU A 252 39.51 26.41 17.68
C LEU A 252 39.31 24.93 18.00
N LEU A 253 40.38 24.24 18.41
CA LEU A 253 40.31 22.82 18.80
C LEU A 253 39.45 22.59 20.05
N ILE A 254 39.41 23.56 20.97
CA ILE A 254 38.56 23.50 22.17
C ILE A 254 37.09 23.73 21.80
N PHE A 255 36.80 24.65 20.87
CA PHE A 255 35.44 24.84 20.36
C PHE A 255 34.91 23.62 19.61
N PHE A 256 35.73 22.99 18.75
CA PHE A 256 35.34 21.77 18.06
C PHE A 256 35.19 20.58 19.02
N SER A 257 36.02 20.46 20.06
CA SER A 257 35.85 19.41 21.06
C SER A 257 34.58 19.60 21.89
N LEU A 258 34.27 20.83 22.30
CA LEU A 258 33.02 21.15 23.00
C LEU A 258 31.79 20.90 22.12
N LEU A 259 31.84 21.24 20.83
CA LEU A 259 30.76 20.98 19.88
C LEU A 259 30.51 19.47 19.73
N VAL A 260 31.57 18.67 19.62
CA VAL A 260 31.47 17.20 19.53
C VAL A 260 30.87 16.61 20.81
N VAL A 261 31.25 17.12 21.98
CA VAL A 261 30.65 16.69 23.27
C VAL A 261 29.17 17.05 23.34
N VAL A 262 28.78 18.26 22.91
CA VAL A 262 27.37 18.66 22.88
C VAL A 262 26.56 17.78 21.92
N ILE A 263 27.09 17.48 20.73
CA ILE A 263 26.43 16.58 19.77
C ILE A 263 26.30 15.18 20.36
N ALA A 264 27.34 14.65 21.02
CA ALA A 264 27.30 13.34 21.66
C ALA A 264 26.26 13.25 22.78
N VAL A 265 26.11 14.31 23.59
CA VAL A 265 25.08 14.39 24.64
C VAL A 265 23.68 14.43 24.04
N VAL A 266 23.46 15.22 22.98
CA VAL A 266 22.16 15.29 22.30
C VAL A 266 21.79 13.94 21.69
N VAL A 267 22.72 13.31 20.94
CA VAL A 267 22.50 11.99 20.34
C VAL A 267 22.29 10.91 21.42
N GLY A 268 23.07 10.94 22.49
CA GLY A 268 22.91 10.02 23.62
C GLY A 268 21.56 10.17 24.32
N SER A 269 21.11 11.41 24.54
CA SER A 269 19.79 11.68 25.14
C SER A 269 18.64 11.23 24.23
N TYR A 270 18.79 11.36 22.91
CA TYR A 270 17.82 10.86 21.93
C TYR A 270 17.70 9.33 21.99
N PHE A 271 18.82 8.60 21.91
CA PHE A 271 18.83 7.13 22.02
C PHE A 271 18.35 6.63 23.39
N TYR A 272 18.64 7.37 24.46
CA TYR A 272 18.16 7.07 25.81
C TYR A 272 16.64 7.20 25.91
N CYS A 273 16.06 8.24 25.32
CA CYS A 273 14.61 8.43 25.24
C CYS A 273 13.92 7.43 24.31
N GLU A 274 14.58 7.01 23.22
CA GLU A 274 14.08 5.95 22.33
C GLU A 274 14.02 4.59 23.05
N SER A 275 14.97 4.31 23.94
CA SER A 275 15.01 3.08 24.72
C SER A 275 14.07 3.08 25.94
N ASN A 276 13.66 4.26 26.44
CA ASN A 276 12.84 4.41 27.65
C ASN A 276 11.67 5.41 27.44
N PRO A 277 10.65 5.05 26.65
CA PRO A 277 9.59 5.98 26.24
C PRO A 277 8.61 6.38 27.36
N SER A 278 8.64 5.72 28.51
CA SER A 278 7.71 5.94 29.63
C SER A 278 8.15 7.04 30.61
N LEU A 279 9.33 7.65 30.44
CA LEU A 279 9.80 8.74 31.29
C LEU A 279 9.17 10.10 30.89
N PRO A 280 8.65 10.90 31.85
CA PRO A 280 7.98 12.19 31.56
C PRO A 280 8.83 13.21 30.78
N ALA A 281 10.15 13.21 31.00
CA ALA A 281 11.08 14.11 30.31
C ALA A 281 11.18 13.83 28.80
N CYS A 282 11.07 12.56 28.39
CA CYS A 282 11.14 12.14 26.99
C CYS A 282 9.85 12.43 26.22
N VAL A 283 8.70 12.35 26.90
CA VAL A 283 7.38 12.71 26.32
C VAL A 283 7.35 14.18 25.90
N THR A 284 7.90 15.06 26.72
CA THR A 284 7.94 16.51 26.44
C THR A 284 8.88 16.83 25.27
N ALA A 285 10.00 16.12 25.15
CA ALA A 285 10.96 16.28 24.06
C ALA A 285 10.39 15.83 22.69
N HIS A 286 9.65 14.72 22.65
CA HIS A 286 8.99 14.27 21.43
C HIS A 286 7.87 15.23 20.97
N GLN A 287 7.10 15.81 21.88
CA GLN A 287 6.09 16.82 21.52
C GLN A 287 6.69 18.07 20.87
N ILE A 288 7.87 18.50 21.33
CA ILE A 288 8.57 19.67 20.75
C ILE A 288 9.15 19.33 19.37
N LEU A 289 9.70 18.12 19.19
CA LEU A 289 10.21 17.64 17.90
C LEU A 289 9.10 17.52 16.85
N ASP A 290 7.89 17.07 17.24
CA ASP A 290 6.74 17.00 16.34
C ASP A 290 6.20 18.39 15.95
N GLN A 291 6.21 19.35 16.88
CA GLN A 291 5.87 20.75 16.57
C GLN A 291 6.89 21.41 15.65
N ALA A 292 8.17 21.03 15.74
CA ALA A 292 9.21 21.51 14.83
C ALA A 292 9.08 20.87 13.43
N SER A 293 8.84 19.56 13.36
CA SER A 293 8.71 18.83 12.09
C SER A 293 7.51 19.32 11.27
N THR A 294 6.38 19.59 11.93
CA THR A 294 5.17 20.12 11.29
C THR A 294 5.37 21.53 10.74
N LYS A 295 6.11 22.39 11.45
CA LYS A 295 6.51 23.71 10.94
C LYS A 295 7.44 23.63 9.74
N ILE A 296 8.43 22.72 9.75
CA ILE A 296 9.34 22.51 8.61
C ILE A 296 8.56 22.01 7.38
N GLN A 297 7.60 21.10 7.57
CA GLN A 297 6.72 20.60 6.49
C GLN A 297 5.77 21.67 5.95
N HIS A 298 5.36 22.64 6.78
CA HIS A 298 4.59 23.80 6.34
C HIS A 298 5.42 24.72 5.44
N TRP A 299 6.60 25.10 5.90
CA TRP A 299 7.52 25.98 5.15
C TRP A 299 7.95 25.36 3.82
N LYS A 300 8.17 24.03 3.81
CA LYS A 300 8.47 23.31 2.57
C LYS A 300 7.35 23.45 1.53
N ARG A 301 6.09 23.35 1.95
CA ARG A 301 4.93 23.50 1.06
C ARG A 301 4.76 24.93 0.55
N GLU A 302 5.01 25.93 1.39
CA GLU A 302 4.99 27.34 0.96
C GLU A 302 6.09 27.64 -0.06
N ILE A 303 7.30 27.10 0.15
CA ILE A 303 8.41 27.26 -0.79
C ILE A 303 8.10 26.55 -2.13
N GLU A 304 7.51 25.36 -2.11
CA GLU A 304 7.09 24.64 -3.32
C GLU A 304 5.98 25.39 -4.08
N GLN A 305 5.02 26.00 -3.38
CA GLN A 305 3.98 26.83 -3.99
C GLN A 305 4.54 28.11 -4.61
N ILE A 306 5.49 28.76 -3.92
CA ILE A 306 6.19 29.93 -4.47
C ILE A 306 6.96 29.50 -5.72
N LEU A 307 7.76 28.43 -5.68
CA LEU A 307 8.51 27.95 -6.86
C LEU A 307 7.61 27.65 -8.08
N GLN A 308 6.41 27.09 -7.86
CA GLN A 308 5.45 26.85 -8.95
C GLN A 308 4.88 28.14 -9.55
N SER A 309 4.63 29.17 -8.74
CA SER A 309 4.14 30.47 -9.22
C SER A 309 5.15 31.27 -10.06
N TRP A 310 6.44 30.93 -10.01
CA TRP A 310 7.48 31.54 -10.84
C TRP A 310 7.73 30.79 -12.16
N GLN A 311 7.13 29.61 -12.36
CA GLN A 311 7.24 28.80 -13.58
C GLN A 311 6.01 28.90 -14.51
N SER A 312 4.93 29.57 -14.07
CA SER A 312 3.72 29.88 -14.84
C SER A 312 3.68 31.33 -15.31
#